data_AF-A0A9R0VDJ6-F1
#
_entry.id   AF-A0A9R0VDJ6-F1
#
_cell.length_a   1.000
_cell.length_b   1.000
_cell.length_c   1.000
_cell.angle_alpha   90.00
_cell.angle_beta   90.00
_cell.angle_gamma   90.00
#
_symmetry.space_group_name_H-M   'P 1'
#
loop_
_entity.id
_entity.type
_entity.pdbx_description
1 polymer ?
#
loop_
_entity_poly.entity_id
_entity_poly.type
_entity_poly.pdbx_seq_one_letter_code
_entity_poly.pdbx_strand_id
1 'polypeptide(L)'
;MATFAKPENALKRAEELIHVGQKQAALQALHDLITSKRYRSWQKPLEKIMMKYVELCVDLRKGRFAKDGLIQYRIVCQQVNVSSLEEVIKHFMQLSNEKAEEARNQAQALEDALDVEDLEADKRPEDLMLSYVSGEKGKDRSDREFVTPWFKFLWETYRTVLEILRNNSKLEALYAMTAHKAFQFCKQYKRSTEFRRLCEIIRNHLANLNKYRDQRDRPDLTAPESCQLYLDTRVEQLKIATELSLWQEAFRSVEDIHGLMSLVKRTPKPSVLVVYYAKLTEIFWISESHLYHAYAWLKLFNLQKSYNKNLTQKDLQLLASSVLLAALSVTPYDHKYGASHLELENEKDRSLRMANLVNFSLDSKRENREMVSRATLLSELAAKGVISCASQEVKDLYNLMEHEFLPLDLASKVQPLLSKISTIGGKLSAASSVPEIRLSQYQTALEKLTALRVLQQHLIFSSP
;
A
#
# COMPACT_ATOMS: atom_id res chain seq x y z
N MET A 1 -35.82 31.56 -4.09
CA MET A 1 -34.34 31.54 -4.23
C MET A 1 -33.84 32.96 -4.07
N ALA A 2 -32.90 33.19 -3.15
CA ALA A 2 -32.31 34.52 -2.98
C ALA A 2 -31.33 34.80 -4.13
N THR A 3 -31.72 35.68 -5.06
CA THR A 3 -30.87 36.09 -6.18
C THR A 3 -30.01 37.29 -5.76
N PHE A 4 -28.78 37.02 -5.33
CA PHE A 4 -27.83 38.09 -5.03
C PHE A 4 -27.34 38.77 -6.31
N ALA A 5 -27.24 40.10 -6.29
CA ALA A 5 -26.67 40.90 -7.38
C ALA A 5 -25.13 40.95 -7.31
N LYS A 6 -24.58 40.98 -6.09
CA LYS A 6 -23.14 40.98 -5.80
C LYS A 6 -22.78 39.80 -4.90
N PRO A 7 -21.73 39.01 -5.20
CA PRO A 7 -21.31 37.88 -4.37
C PRO A 7 -21.02 38.27 -2.91
N GLU A 8 -20.48 39.47 -2.67
CA GLU A 8 -20.14 39.96 -1.33
C GLU A 8 -21.37 40.07 -0.42
N ASN A 9 -22.55 40.36 -1.00
CA ASN A 9 -23.79 40.46 -0.23
C ASN A 9 -24.25 39.08 0.26
N ALA A 10 -23.97 38.02 -0.50
CA ALA A 10 -24.26 36.65 -0.08
C ALA A 10 -23.40 36.24 1.12
N LEU A 11 -22.12 36.65 1.13
CA LEU A 11 -21.23 36.38 2.26
C LEU A 11 -21.71 37.08 3.54
N LYS A 12 -22.01 38.38 3.47
CA LYS A 12 -22.55 39.14 4.60
C LYS A 12 -23.85 38.51 5.13
N ARG A 13 -24.74 38.13 4.22
CA ARG A 13 -26.01 37.48 4.60
C ARG A 13 -25.77 36.13 5.28
N ALA A 14 -24.79 35.35 4.83
CA ALA A 14 -24.43 34.10 5.47
C ALA A 14 -23.85 34.34 6.87
N GLU A 15 -23.00 35.36 7.06
CA GLU A 15 -22.46 35.75 8.37
C GLU A 15 -23.57 36.16 9.35
N GLU A 16 -24.54 36.99 8.92
CA GLU A 16 -25.72 37.34 9.71
C GLU A 16 -26.52 36.10 10.15
N LEU A 17 -26.76 35.17 9.22
CA LEU A 17 -27.49 33.94 9.50
C LEU A 17 -26.72 33.02 10.47
N ILE A 18 -25.39 32.98 10.38
CA ILE A 18 -24.54 32.25 11.32
C ILE A 18 -24.63 32.88 12.72
N HIS A 19 -24.61 34.21 12.82
CA HIS A 19 -24.75 34.92 14.10
C HIS A 19 -26.08 34.63 14.82
N VAL A 20 -27.17 34.43 14.05
CA VAL A 20 -28.49 34.05 14.59
C VAL A 20 -28.62 32.52 14.78
N GLY A 21 -27.53 31.75 14.59
CA GLY A 21 -27.51 30.29 14.77
C GLY A 21 -28.11 29.49 13.60
N GLN A 22 -28.55 30.14 12.53
CA GLN A 22 -29.17 29.51 11.36
C GLN A 22 -28.12 29.02 10.33
N LYS A 23 -27.18 28.17 10.77
CA LYS A 23 -26.10 27.65 9.91
C LYS A 23 -26.60 26.93 8.65
N GLN A 24 -27.72 26.21 8.72
CA GLN A 24 -28.30 25.50 7.57
C GLN A 24 -28.83 26.48 6.50
N ALA A 25 -29.45 27.58 6.92
CA ALA A 25 -29.94 28.62 6.00
C ALA A 25 -28.77 29.39 5.37
N ALA A 26 -27.73 29.67 6.16
CA ALA A 26 -26.48 30.27 5.67
C ALA A 26 -25.84 29.39 4.58
N LEU A 27 -25.73 28.08 4.82
CA LEU A 27 -25.20 27.11 3.85
C LEU A 27 -26.01 27.12 2.55
N GLN A 28 -27.34 27.10 2.64
CA GLN A 28 -28.20 27.13 1.47
C GLN A 28 -28.04 28.42 0.65
N ALA A 29 -27.96 29.58 1.32
CA ALA A 29 -27.76 30.87 0.65
C ALA A 29 -26.44 30.92 -0.15
N LEU A 30 -25.36 30.37 0.40
CA LEU A 30 -24.08 30.25 -0.30
C LEU A 30 -24.12 29.18 -1.41
N HIS A 31 -24.81 28.06 -1.19
CA HIS A 31 -24.97 27.00 -2.20
C HIS A 31 -25.70 27.52 -3.45
N ASP A 32 -26.81 28.23 -3.27
CA ASP A 32 -27.59 28.82 -4.36
C ASP A 32 -26.73 29.78 -5.21
N LEU A 33 -25.83 30.53 -4.57
CA LEU A 33 -24.89 31.42 -5.25
C LEU A 33 -23.86 30.64 -6.08
N ILE A 34 -23.19 29.66 -5.49
CA ILE A 34 -22.09 28.90 -6.12
C ILE A 34 -22.59 28.08 -7.31
N THR A 35 -23.80 27.51 -7.20
CA THR A 35 -24.44 26.74 -8.26
C THR A 35 -25.13 27.60 -9.31
N SER A 36 -25.23 28.91 -9.09
CA SER A 36 -25.91 29.84 -10.00
C SER A 36 -25.22 29.95 -11.35
N LYS A 37 -26.01 29.96 -12.43
CA LYS A 37 -25.51 30.22 -13.78
C LYS A 37 -24.94 31.63 -13.96
N ARG A 38 -25.24 32.56 -13.05
CA ARG A 38 -24.81 33.97 -13.13
C ARG A 38 -23.32 34.14 -12.84
N TYR A 39 -22.73 33.32 -11.95
CA TYR A 39 -21.36 33.49 -11.46
C TYR A 39 -20.43 32.40 -11.99
N ARG A 40 -20.36 32.27 -13.33
CA ARG A 40 -19.54 31.25 -14.01
C ARG A 40 -18.08 31.65 -14.26
N SER A 41 -17.74 32.93 -14.03
CA SER A 41 -16.39 33.45 -14.17
C SER A 41 -15.79 33.70 -12.78
N TRP A 42 -14.54 33.30 -12.59
CA TRP A 42 -13.87 33.45 -11.30
C TRP A 42 -13.71 34.93 -10.92
N GLN A 43 -13.94 35.23 -9.64
CA GLN A 43 -13.75 36.54 -9.03
C GLN A 43 -13.14 36.35 -7.64
N LYS A 44 -12.27 37.26 -7.19
CA LYS A 44 -11.60 37.18 -5.88
C LYS A 44 -12.55 36.97 -4.68
N PRO A 45 -13.77 37.57 -4.62
CA PRO A 45 -14.72 37.32 -3.55
C PRO A 45 -15.23 35.87 -3.50
N LEU A 46 -15.29 35.16 -4.64
CA LEU A 46 -15.79 33.78 -4.70
C LEU A 46 -14.92 32.81 -3.90
N GLU A 47 -13.61 33.06 -3.82
CA GLU A 47 -12.70 32.24 -3.01
C GLU A 47 -13.05 32.32 -1.52
N LYS A 48 -13.24 33.55 -0.99
CA LYS A 48 -13.66 33.75 0.41
C LYS A 48 -15.02 33.10 0.70
N ILE A 49 -15.96 33.24 -0.23
CA ILE A 49 -17.27 32.59 -0.14
C ILE A 49 -17.12 31.07 -0.11
N MET A 50 -16.25 30.52 -0.96
CA MET A 50 -16.03 29.09 -1.03
C MET A 50 -15.35 28.55 0.23
N MET A 51 -14.40 29.29 0.83
CA MET A 51 -13.80 28.96 2.13
C MET A 51 -14.88 28.87 3.22
N LYS A 52 -15.75 29.89 3.34
CA LYS A 52 -16.85 29.87 4.31
C LYS A 52 -17.86 28.75 4.03
N TYR A 53 -18.12 28.48 2.76
CA TYR A 53 -19.03 27.43 2.33
C TYR A 53 -18.54 26.03 2.73
N VAL A 54 -17.25 25.72 2.52
CA VAL A 54 -16.70 24.42 2.92
C VAL A 54 -16.64 24.27 4.44
N GLU A 55 -16.35 25.33 5.19
CA GLU A 55 -16.45 25.34 6.66
C GLU A 55 -17.85 24.91 7.13
N LEU A 56 -18.90 25.54 6.59
CA LEU A 56 -20.28 25.18 6.92
C LEU A 56 -20.64 23.75 6.49
N CYS A 57 -20.11 23.28 5.36
CA CYS A 57 -20.32 21.91 4.92
C CYS A 57 -19.71 20.89 5.89
N VAL A 58 -18.53 21.17 6.44
CA VAL A 58 -17.84 20.31 7.42
C VAL A 58 -18.58 20.34 8.76
N ASP A 59 -18.88 21.53 9.28
CA ASP A 59 -19.62 21.73 10.54
C ASP A 59 -20.95 20.95 10.57
N LEU A 60 -21.70 21.02 9.47
CA LEU A 60 -23.01 20.38 9.34
C LEU A 60 -22.94 18.95 8.78
N ARG A 61 -21.73 18.44 8.50
CA ARG A 61 -21.47 17.13 7.85
C ARG A 61 -22.26 16.94 6.55
N LYS A 62 -22.45 18.01 5.76
CA LYS A 62 -23.19 18.01 4.48
C LYS A 62 -22.26 17.73 3.30
N GLY A 63 -21.73 16.51 3.23
CA GLY A 63 -20.76 16.11 2.19
C GLY A 63 -21.28 16.22 0.75
N ARG A 64 -22.60 16.02 0.54
CA ARG A 64 -23.23 16.19 -0.79
C ARG A 64 -23.17 17.64 -1.27
N PHE A 65 -23.46 18.60 -0.38
CA PHE A 65 -23.33 20.02 -0.66
C PHE A 65 -21.88 20.37 -1.00
N ALA A 66 -20.91 19.86 -0.23
CA ALA A 66 -19.49 20.08 -0.52
C ALA A 66 -19.11 19.57 -1.93
N LYS A 67 -19.51 18.34 -2.27
CA LYS A 67 -19.27 17.75 -3.61
C LYS A 67 -19.84 18.63 -4.73
N ASP A 68 -21.12 18.96 -4.65
CA ASP A 68 -21.78 19.72 -5.71
C ASP A 68 -21.19 21.12 -5.86
N GLY A 69 -20.94 21.81 -4.74
CA GLY A 69 -20.32 23.13 -4.72
C GLY A 69 -18.90 23.13 -5.29
N LEU A 70 -18.06 22.15 -4.91
CA LEU A 70 -16.69 22.05 -5.41
C LEU A 70 -16.61 21.67 -6.89
N ILE A 71 -17.54 20.86 -7.40
CA ILE A 71 -17.62 20.57 -8.84
C ILE A 71 -17.92 21.85 -9.62
N GLN A 72 -18.88 22.67 -9.16
CA GLN A 72 -19.17 23.96 -9.80
C GLN A 72 -17.99 24.91 -9.68
N TYR A 73 -17.37 25.01 -8.49
CA TYR A 73 -16.22 25.87 -8.28
C TYR A 73 -15.02 25.48 -9.16
N ARG A 74 -14.77 24.17 -9.36
CA ARG A 74 -13.77 23.69 -10.32
C ARG A 74 -14.03 24.21 -11.73
N ILE A 75 -15.27 24.17 -12.20
CA ILE A 75 -15.64 24.68 -13.54
C ILE A 75 -15.33 26.18 -13.65
N VAL A 76 -15.63 26.95 -12.60
CA VAL A 76 -15.38 28.41 -12.54
C VAL A 76 -13.88 28.73 -12.55
N CYS A 77 -13.08 27.96 -11.81
CA CYS A 77 -11.64 28.20 -11.65
C CYS A 77 -10.78 27.65 -12.79
N GLN A 78 -11.24 26.63 -13.54
CA GLN A 78 -10.43 25.82 -14.47
C GLN A 78 -9.57 26.64 -15.44
N GLN A 79 -10.13 27.71 -16.01
CA GLN A 79 -9.45 28.51 -17.04
C GLN A 79 -8.68 29.72 -16.48
N VAL A 80 -9.03 30.19 -15.28
CA VAL A 80 -8.58 31.49 -14.75
C VAL A 80 -7.60 31.33 -13.59
N ASN A 81 -7.99 30.60 -12.55
CA ASN A 81 -7.21 30.49 -11.32
C ASN A 81 -7.39 29.12 -10.65
N VAL A 82 -6.65 28.13 -11.16
CA VAL A 82 -6.66 26.76 -10.62
C VAL A 82 -6.08 26.71 -9.21
N SER A 83 -5.16 27.59 -8.84
CA SER A 83 -4.59 27.68 -7.49
C SER A 83 -5.63 28.03 -6.43
N SER A 84 -6.66 28.83 -6.78
CA SER A 84 -7.78 29.11 -5.87
C SER A 84 -8.57 27.85 -5.51
N LEU A 85 -8.74 26.92 -6.46
CA LEU A 85 -9.37 25.63 -6.19
C LEU A 85 -8.49 24.76 -5.27
N GLU A 86 -7.17 24.78 -5.50
CA GLU A 86 -6.21 24.04 -4.68
C GLU A 86 -6.26 24.47 -3.21
N GLU A 87 -6.25 25.78 -2.93
CA GLU A 87 -6.31 26.30 -1.55
C GLU A 87 -7.63 25.95 -0.85
N VAL A 88 -8.76 26.09 -1.55
CA VAL A 88 -10.07 25.68 -1.02
C VAL A 88 -10.11 24.18 -0.69
N ILE A 89 -9.53 23.33 -1.55
CA ILE A 89 -9.48 21.88 -1.34
C ILE A 89 -8.58 21.52 -0.16
N LYS A 90 -7.42 22.18 -0.01
CA LYS A 90 -6.53 22.01 1.15
C LYS A 90 -7.27 22.35 2.45
N HIS A 91 -7.95 23.51 2.50
CA HIS A 91 -8.74 23.94 3.65
C HIS A 91 -9.85 22.94 4.00
N PHE A 92 -10.62 22.50 2.99
CA PHE A 92 -11.70 21.52 3.18
C PHE A 92 -11.19 20.19 3.77
N MET A 93 -10.07 19.68 3.26
CA MET A 93 -9.46 18.46 3.79
C MET A 93 -8.90 18.65 5.20
N GLN A 94 -8.27 19.79 5.48
CA GLN A 94 -7.71 20.10 6.79
C GLN A 94 -8.81 20.13 7.86
N LEU A 95 -9.87 20.92 7.64
CA LEU A 95 -11.01 21.00 8.56
C LEU A 95 -11.68 19.64 8.78
N SER A 96 -11.83 18.85 7.72
CA SER A 96 -12.41 17.50 7.82
C SER A 96 -11.54 16.58 8.66
N ASN A 97 -10.21 16.70 8.56
CA ASN A 97 -9.28 15.89 9.36
C ASN A 97 -9.27 16.33 10.82
N GLU A 98 -9.20 17.64 11.08
CA GLU A 98 -9.25 18.22 12.43
C GLU A 98 -10.52 17.78 13.17
N LYS A 99 -11.69 17.85 12.52
CA LYS A 99 -12.94 17.38 13.13
C LYS A 99 -12.98 15.88 13.42
N ALA A 100 -12.36 15.06 12.56
CA ALA A 100 -12.26 13.63 12.80
C ALA A 100 -11.30 13.30 13.96
N GLU A 101 -10.19 14.02 14.06
CA GLU A 101 -9.23 13.90 15.17
C GLU A 101 -9.84 14.40 16.49
N GLU A 102 -10.54 15.54 16.48
CA GLU A 102 -11.31 16.04 17.63
C GLU A 102 -12.31 15.00 18.14
N ALA A 103 -13.11 14.42 17.25
CA ALA A 103 -14.09 13.40 17.61
C ALA A 103 -13.44 12.15 18.22
N ARG A 104 -12.30 11.72 17.66
CA ARG A 104 -11.52 10.61 18.20
C ARG A 104 -10.96 10.92 19.60
N ASN A 105 -10.38 12.10 19.77
CA ASN A 105 -9.78 12.52 21.04
C ASN A 105 -10.85 12.69 22.12
N GLN A 106 -12.04 13.19 21.76
CA GLN A 106 -13.18 13.26 22.68
C GLN A 106 -13.66 11.86 23.09
N ALA A 107 -13.78 10.93 22.16
CA ALA A 107 -14.15 9.54 22.48
C ALA A 107 -13.12 8.87 23.40
N GLN A 108 -11.82 9.08 23.15
CA GLN A 108 -10.75 8.56 24.01
C GLN A 108 -10.79 9.19 25.41
N ALA A 109 -10.99 10.51 25.50
CA ALA A 109 -11.07 11.20 26.80
C ALA A 109 -12.30 10.76 27.61
N LEU A 110 -13.44 10.49 26.95
CA LEU A 110 -14.62 9.92 27.59
C LEU A 110 -14.35 8.51 28.11
N GLU A 111 -13.64 7.68 27.35
CA GLU A 111 -13.23 6.35 27.78
C GLU A 111 -12.29 6.43 28.99
N ASP A 112 -11.24 7.25 28.93
CA ASP A 112 -10.29 7.39 30.02
C ASP A 112 -10.96 7.92 31.30
N ALA A 113 -11.96 8.80 31.17
CA ALA A 113 -12.75 9.27 32.32
C ALA A 113 -13.64 8.17 32.91
N LEU A 114 -14.25 7.33 32.07
CA LEU A 114 -15.08 6.21 32.49
C LEU A 114 -14.25 5.06 33.10
N ASP A 115 -12.99 4.88 32.70
CA ASP A 115 -12.08 3.86 33.24
C ASP A 115 -11.54 4.24 34.64
N VAL A 116 -11.67 5.52 35.04
CA VAL A 116 -11.33 6.01 36.38
C VAL A 116 -12.53 5.94 37.34
N GLU A 117 -13.77 5.82 36.83
CA GLU A 117 -14.98 5.64 37.64
C GLU A 117 -15.27 4.15 37.89
N ASP A 118 -14.74 3.68 39.02
CA ASP A 118 -15.28 2.64 39.90
C ASP A 118 -15.01 1.16 39.53
N LEU A 119 -14.03 0.57 40.23
CA LEU A 119 -13.77 -0.88 40.28
C LEU A 119 -14.95 -1.68 40.89
N GLU A 120 -15.93 -1.02 41.53
CA GLU A 120 -17.13 -1.61 42.14
C GLU A 120 -18.43 -1.30 41.37
N ALA A 121 -18.40 -0.57 40.26
CA ALA A 121 -19.58 -0.38 39.43
C ALA A 121 -19.90 -1.68 38.68
N ASP A 122 -20.80 -2.48 39.27
CA ASP A 122 -21.38 -3.68 38.67
C ASP A 122 -21.67 -3.42 37.19
N LYS A 123 -21.02 -4.21 36.31
CA LYS A 123 -21.29 -4.19 34.86
C LYS A 123 -22.79 -4.35 34.69
N ARG A 124 -23.44 -3.28 34.21
CA ARG A 124 -24.89 -3.26 34.03
C ARG A 124 -25.32 -4.54 33.27
N PRO A 125 -26.37 -5.25 33.73
CA PRO A 125 -26.81 -6.50 33.11
C PRO A 125 -27.00 -6.39 31.59
N GLU A 126 -27.41 -5.23 31.10
CA GLU A 126 -27.56 -4.93 29.68
C GLU A 126 -26.22 -4.95 28.92
N ASP A 127 -25.14 -4.43 29.52
CA ASP A 127 -23.80 -4.42 28.93
C ASP A 127 -23.20 -5.83 28.84
N LEU A 128 -23.45 -6.65 29.87
CA LEU A 128 -23.10 -8.06 29.86
C LEU A 128 -23.87 -8.81 28.78
N MET A 129 -25.20 -8.67 28.72
CA MET A 129 -26.04 -9.31 27.69
C MET A 129 -25.61 -8.92 26.27
N LEU A 130 -25.36 -7.64 26.01
CA LEU A 130 -24.93 -7.18 24.70
C LEU A 130 -23.52 -7.70 24.34
N SER A 131 -22.61 -7.85 25.32
CA SER A 131 -21.30 -8.45 25.07
C SER A 131 -21.37 -9.93 24.67
N TYR A 132 -22.34 -10.69 25.18
CA TYR A 132 -22.56 -12.10 24.80
C TYR A 132 -23.17 -12.24 23.40
N VAL A 133 -23.97 -11.28 22.94
CA VAL A 133 -24.65 -11.34 21.63
C VAL A 133 -23.78 -10.82 20.49
N SER A 134 -23.13 -9.67 20.66
CA SER A 134 -22.37 -9.02 19.59
C SER A 134 -20.85 -9.20 19.71
N GLY A 135 -20.32 -9.60 20.88
CA GLY A 135 -18.89 -9.57 21.16
C GLY A 135 -18.29 -8.16 21.22
N GLU A 136 -19.09 -7.10 21.02
CA GLU A 136 -18.66 -5.70 21.01
C GLU A 136 -18.56 -5.16 22.44
N LYS A 137 -17.39 -4.60 22.78
CA LYS A 137 -17.15 -3.94 24.08
C LYS A 137 -17.79 -2.55 24.11
N GLY A 138 -17.90 -1.94 25.30
CA GLY A 138 -18.42 -0.57 25.45
C GLY A 138 -17.70 0.46 24.57
N LYS A 139 -16.37 0.37 24.46
CA LYS A 139 -15.53 1.18 23.57
C LYS A 139 -15.94 1.11 22.09
N ASP A 140 -16.22 -0.10 21.59
CA ASP A 140 -16.59 -0.28 20.18
C ASP A 140 -17.92 0.40 19.85
N ARG A 141 -18.81 0.53 20.86
CA ARG A 141 -20.11 1.21 20.69
C ARG A 141 -19.98 2.72 20.69
N SER A 142 -19.20 3.30 21.61
CA SER A 142 -18.96 4.75 21.64
C SER A 142 -18.22 5.22 20.38
N ASP A 143 -17.22 4.46 19.92
CA ASP A 143 -16.54 4.72 18.65
C ASP A 143 -17.49 4.63 17.45
N ARG A 144 -18.48 3.74 17.49
CA ARG A 144 -19.47 3.61 16.42
C ARG A 144 -20.47 4.76 16.38
N GLU A 145 -20.81 5.32 17.54
CA GLU A 145 -21.75 6.43 17.66
C GLU A 145 -21.12 7.78 17.35
N PHE A 146 -19.95 8.08 17.94
CA PHE A 146 -19.35 9.41 17.87
C PHE A 146 -18.25 9.54 16.80
N VAL A 147 -17.36 8.55 16.70
CA VAL A 147 -16.17 8.65 15.83
C VAL A 147 -16.47 8.20 14.39
N THR A 148 -17.19 7.10 14.24
CA THR A 148 -17.48 6.48 12.94
C THR A 148 -18.20 7.42 11.96
N PRO A 149 -19.16 8.27 12.36
CA PRO A 149 -19.76 9.25 11.45
C PRO A 149 -18.74 10.24 10.88
N TRP A 150 -17.77 10.69 11.69
CA TRP A 150 -16.71 11.59 11.24
C TRP A 150 -15.71 10.89 10.35
N PHE A 151 -15.34 9.63 10.63
CA PHE A 151 -14.50 8.84 9.73
C PHE A 151 -15.17 8.57 8.38
N LYS A 152 -16.48 8.27 8.38
CA LYS A 152 -17.26 8.14 7.13
C LYS A 152 -17.27 9.46 6.36
N PHE A 153 -17.46 10.59 7.03
CA PHE A 153 -17.41 11.91 6.41
C PHE A 153 -16.03 12.21 5.82
N LEU A 154 -14.95 12.00 6.59
CA LEU A 154 -13.58 12.22 6.14
C LEU A 154 -13.19 11.32 4.96
N TRP A 155 -13.58 10.05 4.99
CA TRP A 155 -13.42 9.14 3.86
C TRP A 155 -14.13 9.64 2.60
N GLU A 156 -15.39 10.06 2.71
CA GLU A 156 -16.14 10.61 1.59
C GLU A 156 -15.56 11.95 1.09
N THR A 157 -14.97 12.75 1.98
CA THR A 157 -14.18 13.95 1.64
C THR A 157 -13.00 13.56 0.74
N TYR A 158 -12.15 12.62 1.15
CA TYR A 158 -11.03 12.16 0.32
C TYR A 158 -11.49 11.62 -1.03
N ARG A 159 -12.54 10.78 -1.05
CA ARG A 159 -13.12 10.23 -2.28
C ARG A 159 -13.58 11.34 -3.23
N THR A 160 -14.30 12.33 -2.69
CA THR A 160 -14.84 13.47 -3.44
C THR A 160 -13.72 14.33 -4.01
N VAL A 161 -12.69 14.64 -3.20
CA VAL A 161 -11.53 15.42 -3.64
C VAL A 161 -10.80 14.70 -4.77
N LEU A 162 -10.51 13.40 -4.65
CA LEU A 162 -9.88 12.63 -5.72
C LEU A 162 -10.71 12.64 -7.01
N GLU A 163 -12.04 12.57 -6.91
CA GLU A 163 -12.94 12.65 -8.08
C GLU A 163 -12.90 14.03 -8.76
N ILE A 164 -12.77 15.11 -7.99
CA ILE A 164 -12.67 16.50 -8.48
C ILE A 164 -11.31 16.75 -9.13
N LEU A 165 -10.23 16.25 -8.52
CA LEU A 165 -8.85 16.52 -8.95
C LEU A 165 -8.38 15.66 -10.14
N ARG A 166 -9.07 14.55 -10.45
CA ARG A 166 -8.62 13.60 -11.49
C ARG A 166 -8.46 14.26 -12.87
N ASN A 167 -7.56 13.69 -13.68
CA ASN A 167 -7.30 14.04 -15.07
C ASN A 167 -7.01 15.52 -15.31
N ASN A 168 -6.33 16.20 -14.38
CA ASN A 168 -5.88 17.57 -14.56
C ASN A 168 -4.39 17.69 -14.23
N SER A 169 -3.57 18.04 -15.23
CA SER A 169 -2.11 18.12 -15.13
C SER A 169 -1.62 19.14 -14.11
N LYS A 170 -2.38 20.21 -13.86
CA LYS A 170 -2.03 21.25 -12.88
C LYS A 170 -2.31 20.83 -11.43
N LEU A 171 -3.09 19.76 -11.23
CA LEU A 171 -3.55 19.31 -9.92
C LEU A 171 -2.99 17.93 -9.52
N GLU A 172 -2.04 17.38 -10.30
CA GLU A 172 -1.47 16.06 -10.07
C GLU A 172 -0.81 15.94 -8.69
N ALA A 173 -0.06 16.95 -8.28
CA ALA A 173 0.61 16.97 -6.98
C ALA A 173 -0.41 16.94 -5.82
N LEU A 174 -1.48 17.74 -5.93
CA LEU A 174 -2.55 17.76 -4.93
C LEU A 174 -3.33 16.45 -4.91
N TYR A 175 -3.56 15.83 -6.08
CA TYR A 175 -4.18 14.52 -6.20
C TYR A 175 -3.34 13.44 -5.50
N ALA A 176 -2.03 13.39 -5.77
CA ALA A 176 -1.10 12.45 -5.13
C ALA A 176 -1.05 12.65 -3.61
N MET A 177 -0.93 13.91 -3.15
CA MET A 177 -0.97 14.24 -1.72
C MET A 177 -2.29 13.76 -1.07
N THR A 178 -3.42 13.97 -1.73
CA THR A 178 -4.74 13.52 -1.25
C THR A 178 -4.79 12.00 -1.14
N ALA A 179 -4.30 11.27 -2.16
CA ALA A 179 -4.26 9.81 -2.14
C ALA A 179 -3.38 9.30 -0.99
N HIS A 180 -2.20 9.89 -0.79
CA HIS A 180 -1.32 9.55 0.34
C HIS A 180 -1.97 9.80 1.70
N LYS A 181 -2.62 10.96 1.90
CA LYS A 181 -3.37 11.24 3.14
C LYS A 181 -4.49 10.22 3.37
N ALA A 182 -5.23 9.86 2.32
CA ALA A 182 -6.29 8.87 2.40
C ALA A 182 -5.75 7.46 2.72
N PHE A 183 -4.60 7.08 2.17
CA PHE A 183 -3.91 5.83 2.53
C PHE A 183 -3.50 5.83 4.00
N GLN A 184 -2.88 6.91 4.49
CA GLN A 184 -2.45 7.05 5.88
C GLN A 184 -3.65 7.05 6.85
N PHE A 185 -4.76 7.70 6.50
CA PHE A 185 -6.03 7.58 7.21
C PHE A 185 -6.47 6.11 7.30
N CYS A 186 -6.47 5.38 6.19
CA CYS A 186 -6.86 3.96 6.20
C CYS A 186 -5.92 3.10 7.07
N LYS A 187 -4.62 3.39 7.05
CA LYS A 187 -3.61 2.74 7.89
C LYS A 187 -3.86 3.01 9.37
N GLN A 188 -3.90 4.29 9.76
CA GLN A 188 -3.99 4.75 11.14
C GLN A 188 -5.23 4.22 11.84
N TYR A 189 -6.36 4.17 11.12
CA TYR A 189 -7.66 3.75 11.66
C TYR A 189 -8.07 2.33 11.23
N LYS A 190 -7.13 1.54 10.66
CA LYS A 190 -7.34 0.15 10.21
C LYS A 190 -8.59 -0.04 9.33
N ARG A 191 -8.86 0.91 8.43
CA ARG A 191 -10.01 0.93 7.51
C ARG A 191 -9.72 0.14 6.22
N SER A 192 -9.60 -1.18 6.34
CA SER A 192 -9.22 -2.05 5.23
C SER A 192 -10.24 -2.05 4.07
N THR A 193 -11.52 -1.86 4.36
CA THR A 193 -12.59 -1.79 3.34
C THR A 193 -12.46 -0.55 2.46
N GLU A 194 -12.26 0.61 3.08
CA GLU A 194 -12.01 1.88 2.40
C GLU A 194 -10.71 1.84 1.63
N PHE A 195 -9.65 1.24 2.19
CA PHE A 195 -8.37 1.08 1.50
C PHE A 195 -8.53 0.31 0.17
N ARG A 196 -9.21 -0.85 0.17
CA ARG A 196 -9.48 -1.58 -1.09
C ARG A 196 -10.27 -0.72 -2.06
N ARG A 197 -11.31 -0.03 -1.59
CA ARG A 197 -12.11 0.88 -2.43
C ARG A 197 -11.28 2.03 -3.02
N LEU A 198 -10.31 2.55 -2.26
CA LEU A 198 -9.39 3.60 -2.70
C LEU A 198 -8.48 3.11 -3.83
N CYS A 199 -7.89 1.92 -3.68
CA CYS A 199 -7.05 1.32 -4.71
C CYS A 199 -7.82 1.19 -6.03
N GLU A 200 -9.08 0.75 -5.98
CA GLU A 200 -9.99 0.59 -7.11
C GLU A 200 -10.29 1.94 -7.77
N ILE A 201 -10.55 2.98 -6.98
CA ILE A 201 -10.74 4.34 -7.49
C ILE A 201 -9.51 4.80 -8.27
N ILE A 202 -8.31 4.62 -7.71
CA ILE A 202 -7.08 5.08 -8.36
C ILE A 202 -6.79 4.25 -9.62
N ARG A 203 -7.08 2.93 -9.64
CA ARG A 203 -7.02 2.11 -10.87
C ARG A 203 -7.97 2.63 -11.94
N ASN A 204 -9.22 2.87 -11.58
CA ASN A 204 -10.24 3.39 -12.49
C ASN A 204 -9.87 4.77 -13.04
N HIS A 205 -9.27 5.64 -12.22
CA HIS A 205 -8.78 6.94 -12.68
C HIS A 205 -7.67 6.79 -13.72
N LEU A 206 -6.68 5.92 -13.50
CA LEU A 206 -5.62 5.64 -14.48
C LEU A 206 -6.16 4.99 -15.77
N ALA A 207 -7.10 4.04 -15.64
CA ALA A 207 -7.74 3.41 -16.80
C ALA A 207 -8.52 4.44 -17.63
N ASN A 208 -9.28 5.33 -16.98
CA ASN A 208 -10.00 6.42 -17.65
C ASN A 208 -9.03 7.40 -18.33
N LEU A 209 -7.93 7.75 -17.65
CA LEU A 209 -6.89 8.59 -18.23
C LEU A 209 -6.35 7.97 -19.53
N ASN A 210 -6.13 6.67 -19.58
CA ASN A 210 -5.62 5.98 -20.77
C ASN A 210 -6.64 5.82 -21.89
N LYS A 211 -7.92 5.69 -21.53
CA LYS A 211 -9.04 5.57 -22.48
C LYS A 211 -9.33 6.89 -23.20
N TYR A 212 -9.30 8.02 -22.49
CA TYR A 212 -9.67 9.33 -23.03
C TYR A 212 -8.45 10.20 -23.31
N ARG A 213 -7.74 9.89 -24.41
CA ARG A 213 -6.45 10.52 -24.70
C ARG A 213 -6.53 11.99 -25.09
N ASP A 214 -7.63 12.40 -25.70
CA ASP A 214 -7.82 13.74 -26.27
C ASP A 214 -8.34 14.78 -25.25
N GLN A 215 -8.40 14.45 -23.96
CA GLN A 215 -8.83 15.39 -22.93
C GLN A 215 -7.86 16.58 -22.81
N ARG A 216 -8.42 17.80 -22.79
CA ARG A 216 -7.68 19.03 -22.49
C ARG A 216 -7.16 18.98 -21.05
N ASP A 217 -5.96 19.54 -20.83
CA ASP A 217 -5.27 19.59 -19.52
C ASP A 217 -4.98 18.20 -18.92
N ARG A 218 -4.93 17.15 -19.75
CA ARG A 218 -4.64 15.78 -19.32
C ARG A 218 -3.19 15.64 -18.82
N PRO A 219 -2.95 14.91 -17.71
CA PRO A 219 -1.62 14.47 -17.30
C PRO A 219 -0.87 13.71 -18.40
N ASP A 220 0.39 14.08 -18.62
CA ASP A 220 1.29 13.38 -19.54
C ASP A 220 2.15 12.38 -18.78
N LEU A 221 1.81 11.08 -18.88
CA LEU A 221 2.55 10.01 -18.22
C LEU A 221 3.96 9.81 -18.78
N THR A 222 4.29 10.37 -19.96
CA THR A 222 5.66 10.33 -20.49
C THR A 222 6.56 11.39 -19.84
N ALA A 223 5.96 12.45 -19.27
CA ALA A 223 6.68 13.44 -18.50
C ALA A 223 7.25 12.81 -17.22
N PRO A 224 8.55 12.99 -16.92
CA PRO A 224 9.19 12.37 -15.75
C PRO A 224 8.53 12.73 -14.41
N GLU A 225 8.08 13.97 -14.25
CA GLU A 225 7.48 14.47 -13.01
C GLU A 225 6.10 13.85 -12.77
N SER A 226 5.21 13.89 -13.76
CA SER A 226 3.91 13.23 -13.72
C SER A 226 4.06 11.72 -13.51
N CYS A 227 4.93 11.05 -14.27
CA CYS A 227 5.20 9.62 -14.09
C CYS A 227 5.65 9.29 -12.66
N GLN A 228 6.50 10.13 -12.07
CA GLN A 228 7.02 9.94 -10.71
C GLN A 228 5.89 10.06 -9.67
N LEU A 229 4.98 11.03 -9.81
CA LEU A 229 3.83 11.19 -8.90
C LEU A 229 2.92 9.95 -8.90
N TYR A 230 2.61 9.41 -10.08
CA TYR A 230 1.79 8.19 -10.19
C TYR A 230 2.53 6.98 -9.60
N LEU A 231 3.83 6.84 -9.89
CA LEU A 231 4.65 5.76 -9.37
C LEU A 231 4.75 5.80 -7.85
N ASP A 232 5.02 6.96 -7.26
CA ASP A 232 5.12 7.15 -5.80
C ASP A 232 3.77 6.85 -5.12
N THR A 233 2.66 7.25 -5.75
CA THR A 233 1.31 6.89 -5.29
C THR A 233 1.12 5.37 -5.22
N ARG A 234 1.55 4.62 -6.24
CA ARG A 234 1.45 3.15 -6.26
C ARG A 234 2.41 2.46 -5.30
N VAL A 235 3.61 3.01 -5.13
CA VAL A 235 4.58 2.49 -4.16
C VAL A 235 4.05 2.67 -2.74
N GLU A 236 3.43 3.80 -2.42
CA GLU A 236 2.81 4.01 -1.11
C GLU A 236 1.60 3.10 -0.92
N GLN A 237 0.77 2.91 -1.96
CA GLN A 237 -0.31 1.91 -1.95
C GLN A 237 0.22 0.52 -1.60
N LEU A 238 1.31 0.08 -2.23
CA LEU A 238 1.93 -1.21 -1.95
C LEU A 238 2.41 -1.32 -0.49
N LYS A 239 3.12 -0.30 0.02
CA LYS A 239 3.58 -0.29 1.42
C LYS A 239 2.42 -0.45 2.39
N ILE A 240 1.38 0.38 2.26
CA ILE A 240 0.24 0.35 3.18
C ILE A 240 -0.54 -0.96 3.05
N ALA A 241 -0.69 -1.50 1.84
CA ALA A 241 -1.31 -2.80 1.65
C ALA A 241 -0.57 -3.91 2.42
N THR A 242 0.77 -3.91 2.40
CA THR A 242 1.57 -4.87 3.18
C THR A 242 1.46 -4.65 4.70
N GLU A 243 1.48 -3.40 5.16
CA GLU A 243 1.36 -3.08 6.60
C GLU A 243 -0.03 -3.44 7.16
N LEU A 244 -1.08 -3.30 6.35
CA LEU A 244 -2.44 -3.74 6.69
C LEU A 244 -2.64 -5.26 6.47
N SER A 245 -1.61 -6.00 6.06
CA SER A 245 -1.66 -7.43 5.75
C SER A 245 -2.74 -7.78 4.71
N LEU A 246 -2.99 -6.88 3.75
CA LEU A 246 -3.92 -7.08 2.65
C LEU A 246 -3.20 -7.70 1.45
N TRP A 247 -2.75 -8.95 1.59
CA TRP A 247 -1.80 -9.59 0.65
C TRP A 247 -2.28 -9.67 -0.79
N GLN A 248 -3.57 -9.93 -1.02
CA GLN A 248 -4.14 -9.89 -2.38
C GLN A 248 -4.07 -8.48 -3.00
N GLU A 249 -4.31 -7.45 -2.19
CA GLU A 249 -4.26 -6.06 -2.63
C GLU A 249 -2.82 -5.58 -2.81
N ALA A 250 -1.90 -6.05 -1.96
CA ALA A 250 -0.47 -5.83 -2.10
C ALA A 250 0.04 -6.42 -3.42
N PHE A 251 -0.35 -7.66 -3.75
CA PHE A 251 -0.01 -8.28 -5.03
C PHE A 251 -0.57 -7.47 -6.21
N ARG A 252 -1.85 -7.09 -6.21
CA ARG A 252 -2.42 -6.22 -7.26
C ARG A 252 -1.70 -4.86 -7.37
N SER A 253 -1.20 -4.32 -6.26
CA SER A 253 -0.43 -3.07 -6.25
C SER A 253 0.93 -3.23 -6.94
N VAL A 254 1.59 -4.38 -6.79
CA VAL A 254 2.81 -4.74 -7.56
C VAL A 254 2.51 -4.74 -9.06
N GLU A 255 1.37 -5.28 -9.45
CA GLU A 255 0.93 -5.30 -10.85
C GLU A 255 0.58 -3.91 -11.37
N ASP A 256 -0.02 -3.07 -10.54
CA ASP A 256 -0.28 -1.67 -10.90
C ASP A 256 1.04 -0.93 -11.17
N ILE A 257 2.08 -1.17 -10.37
CA ILE A 257 3.42 -0.60 -10.58
C ILE A 257 4.01 -1.12 -11.89
N HIS A 258 4.06 -2.45 -12.07
CA HIS A 258 4.59 -3.05 -13.29
C HIS A 258 3.84 -2.58 -14.54
N GLY A 259 2.51 -2.58 -14.51
CA GLY A 259 1.64 -2.14 -15.59
C GLY A 259 1.78 -0.66 -15.93
N LEU A 260 1.93 0.22 -14.92
CA LEU A 260 2.23 1.64 -15.15
C LEU A 260 3.56 1.80 -15.89
N MET A 261 4.60 1.08 -15.46
CA MET A 261 5.94 1.19 -16.05
C MET A 261 6.02 0.54 -17.44
N SER A 262 5.24 -0.51 -17.69
CA SER A 262 5.04 -1.10 -19.02
C SER A 262 4.33 -0.12 -19.97
N LEU A 263 3.35 0.63 -19.48
CA LEU A 263 2.63 1.64 -20.27
C LEU A 263 3.58 2.75 -20.76
N VAL A 264 4.45 3.26 -19.88
CA VAL A 264 5.43 4.31 -20.22
C VAL A 264 6.74 3.78 -20.78
N LYS A 265 6.89 2.45 -20.86
CA LYS A 265 8.10 1.73 -21.31
C LYS A 265 9.39 2.23 -20.64
N ARG A 266 9.33 2.44 -19.32
CA ARG A 266 10.46 2.98 -18.54
C ARG A 266 10.73 2.13 -17.32
N THR A 267 11.99 1.92 -16.98
CA THR A 267 12.37 1.26 -15.72
C THR A 267 12.41 2.29 -14.58
N PRO A 268 11.81 2.01 -13.40
CA PRO A 268 11.92 2.85 -12.23
C PRO A 268 13.36 3.09 -11.77
N LYS A 269 13.55 4.16 -11.00
CA LYS A 269 14.83 4.43 -10.33
C LYS A 269 15.17 3.31 -9.33
N PRO A 270 16.46 3.02 -9.09
CA PRO A 270 16.87 1.99 -8.12
C PRO A 270 16.26 2.17 -6.73
N SER A 271 16.10 3.40 -6.24
CA SER A 271 15.48 3.69 -4.94
C SER A 271 14.04 3.17 -4.83
N VAL A 272 13.27 3.22 -5.91
CA VAL A 272 11.91 2.68 -5.97
C VAL A 272 11.93 1.15 -6.07
N LEU A 273 12.80 0.60 -6.92
CA LEU A 273 12.93 -0.85 -7.11
C LEU A 273 13.32 -1.58 -5.82
N VAL A 274 14.15 -0.95 -4.99
CA VAL A 274 14.54 -1.49 -3.69
C VAL A 274 13.31 -1.70 -2.78
N VAL A 275 12.38 -0.74 -2.73
CA VAL A 275 11.12 -0.90 -1.98
C VAL A 275 10.23 -1.97 -2.62
N TYR A 276 10.11 -1.95 -3.96
CA TYR A 276 9.33 -2.94 -4.71
C TYR A 276 9.77 -4.37 -4.43
N TYR A 277 11.08 -4.67 -4.50
CA TYR A 277 11.60 -6.01 -4.24
C TYR A 277 11.54 -6.38 -2.76
N ALA A 278 11.75 -5.44 -1.84
CA ALA A 278 11.56 -5.69 -0.41
C ALA A 278 10.12 -6.09 -0.07
N LYS A 279 9.11 -5.51 -0.75
CA LYS A 279 7.72 -5.93 -0.58
C LYS A 279 7.38 -7.22 -1.32
N LEU A 280 8.01 -7.49 -2.46
CA LEU A 280 7.86 -8.77 -3.16
C LEU A 280 8.38 -9.95 -2.35
N THR A 281 9.46 -9.81 -1.58
CA THR A 281 9.95 -10.91 -0.74
C THR A 281 8.88 -11.31 0.30
N GLU A 282 8.23 -10.34 0.95
CA GLU A 282 7.11 -10.60 1.87
C GLU A 282 5.92 -11.29 1.15
N ILE A 283 5.49 -10.74 0.00
CA ILE A 283 4.32 -11.24 -0.74
C ILE A 283 4.53 -12.67 -1.25
N PHE A 284 5.70 -12.96 -1.84
CA PHE A 284 5.98 -14.30 -2.37
C PHE A 284 6.19 -15.35 -1.27
N TRP A 285 6.65 -14.93 -0.09
CA TRP A 285 6.71 -15.83 1.06
C TRP A 285 5.31 -16.28 1.50
N ILE A 286 4.40 -15.31 1.64
CA ILE A 286 3.03 -15.56 2.14
C ILE A 286 2.17 -16.32 1.14
N SER A 287 2.45 -16.16 -0.16
CA SER A 287 1.79 -16.92 -1.23
C SER A 287 2.48 -18.27 -1.54
N GLU A 288 3.38 -18.73 -0.67
CA GLU A 288 4.12 -20.00 -0.79
C GLU A 288 4.87 -20.16 -2.12
N SER A 289 5.21 -19.04 -2.75
CA SER A 289 5.87 -18.96 -4.04
C SER A 289 7.39 -18.85 -3.85
N HIS A 290 7.97 -19.85 -3.18
CA HIS A 290 9.33 -19.81 -2.63
C HIS A 290 10.42 -19.55 -3.69
N LEU A 291 10.25 -20.06 -4.91
CA LEU A 291 11.17 -19.79 -6.02
C LEU A 291 11.24 -18.28 -6.33
N TYR A 292 10.08 -17.64 -6.49
CA TYR A 292 9.98 -16.21 -6.79
C TYR A 292 10.40 -15.35 -5.59
N HIS A 293 10.16 -15.82 -4.37
CA HIS A 293 10.68 -15.21 -3.15
C HIS A 293 12.22 -15.14 -3.16
N ALA A 294 12.89 -16.24 -3.50
CA ALA A 294 14.35 -16.29 -3.56
C ALA A 294 14.92 -15.40 -4.67
N TYR A 295 14.27 -15.34 -5.84
CA TYR A 295 14.66 -14.40 -6.89
C TYR A 295 14.41 -12.94 -6.50
N ALA A 296 13.31 -12.62 -5.81
CA ALA A 296 13.07 -11.27 -5.31
C ALA A 296 14.18 -10.83 -4.34
N TRP A 297 14.61 -11.72 -3.45
CA TRP A 297 15.79 -11.50 -2.61
C TRP A 297 17.05 -11.26 -3.42
N LEU A 298 17.32 -12.06 -4.46
CA LEU A 298 18.48 -11.89 -5.32
C LEU A 298 18.47 -10.52 -6.03
N LYS A 299 17.33 -10.10 -6.57
CA LYS A 299 17.21 -8.76 -7.18
C LYS A 299 17.44 -7.65 -6.16
N LEU A 300 16.88 -7.78 -4.95
CA LEU A 300 17.08 -6.83 -3.86
C LEU A 300 18.55 -6.74 -3.44
N PHE A 301 19.21 -7.88 -3.22
CA PHE A 301 20.63 -7.94 -2.86
C PHE A 301 21.50 -7.25 -3.91
N ASN A 302 21.29 -7.55 -5.19
CA ASN A 302 22.05 -6.93 -6.27
C ASN A 302 21.86 -5.41 -6.30
N LEU A 303 20.62 -4.93 -6.15
CA LEU A 303 20.34 -3.49 -6.11
C LEU A 303 20.99 -2.80 -4.91
N GLN A 304 20.89 -3.38 -3.72
CA GLN A 304 21.50 -2.79 -2.53
C GLN A 304 23.02 -2.82 -2.62
N LYS A 305 23.63 -3.92 -3.08
CA LYS A 305 25.09 -4.02 -3.28
C LYS A 305 25.62 -3.01 -4.30
N SER A 306 24.89 -2.76 -5.39
CA SER A 306 25.34 -1.86 -6.46
C SER A 306 25.08 -0.37 -6.19
N TYR A 307 23.98 -0.03 -5.52
CA TYR A 307 23.53 1.36 -5.42
C TYR A 307 23.55 1.94 -4.00
N ASN A 308 23.59 1.11 -2.95
CA ASN A 308 23.57 1.57 -1.57
C ASN A 308 24.99 1.65 -0.98
N LYS A 309 25.60 2.84 -1.07
CA LYS A 309 26.96 3.07 -0.55
C LYS A 309 27.06 3.02 0.99
N ASN A 310 25.94 3.15 1.69
CA ASN A 310 25.89 3.19 3.15
C ASN A 310 25.59 1.81 3.77
N LEU A 311 25.53 0.76 2.94
CA LEU A 311 25.26 -0.59 3.40
C LEU A 311 26.45 -1.14 4.20
N THR A 312 26.21 -1.54 5.45
CA THR A 312 27.28 -2.10 6.28
C THR A 312 27.62 -3.52 5.82
N GLN A 313 28.83 -3.98 6.15
CA GLN A 313 29.24 -5.36 5.85
C GLN A 313 28.30 -6.39 6.51
N LYS A 314 27.80 -6.08 7.71
CA LYS A 314 26.82 -6.92 8.43
C LYS A 314 25.49 -6.99 7.68
N ASP A 315 24.99 -5.85 7.19
CA ASP A 315 23.75 -5.82 6.39
C ASP A 315 23.92 -6.65 5.12
N LEU A 316 25.03 -6.46 4.40
CA LEU A 316 25.34 -7.22 3.19
C LEU A 316 25.39 -8.73 3.47
N GLN A 317 26.00 -9.14 4.59
CA GLN A 317 26.09 -10.53 5.00
C GLN A 317 24.71 -11.13 5.35
N LEU A 318 23.85 -10.37 6.03
CA LEU A 318 22.48 -10.81 6.35
C LEU A 318 21.60 -10.94 5.10
N LEU A 319 21.74 -10.01 4.15
CA LEU A 319 21.04 -10.09 2.86
C LEU A 319 21.52 -11.29 2.05
N ALA A 320 22.83 -11.50 1.94
CA ALA A 320 23.40 -12.66 1.25
C ALA A 320 22.94 -13.98 1.89
N SER A 321 22.96 -14.05 3.22
CA SER A 321 22.48 -15.22 3.98
C SER A 321 20.98 -15.47 3.72
N SER A 322 20.17 -14.41 3.66
CA SER A 322 18.73 -14.51 3.35
C SER A 322 18.48 -15.02 1.94
N VAL A 323 19.23 -14.52 0.95
CA VAL A 323 19.14 -14.97 -0.45
C VAL A 323 19.48 -16.46 -0.54
N LEU A 324 20.59 -16.88 0.09
CA LEU A 324 21.04 -18.27 0.01
C LEU A 324 20.08 -19.23 0.72
N LEU A 325 19.58 -18.87 1.91
CA LEU A 325 18.60 -19.67 2.63
C LEU A 325 17.25 -19.73 1.90
N ALA A 326 16.81 -18.62 1.30
CA ALA A 326 15.62 -18.60 0.46
C ALA A 326 15.75 -19.55 -0.74
N ALA A 327 16.91 -19.53 -1.42
CA ALA A 327 17.18 -20.42 -2.56
C ALA A 327 17.28 -21.89 -2.15
N LEU A 328 17.91 -22.17 -1.01
CA LEU A 328 17.97 -23.52 -0.43
C LEU A 328 16.59 -24.03 -0.04
N SER A 329 15.69 -23.15 0.43
CA SER A 329 14.31 -23.48 0.81
C SER A 329 13.40 -23.81 -0.37
N VAL A 330 13.85 -23.61 -1.61
CA VAL A 330 13.11 -24.02 -2.80
C VAL A 330 13.24 -25.53 -2.99
N THR A 331 12.11 -26.22 -3.10
CA THR A 331 12.09 -27.67 -3.36
C THR A 331 12.77 -27.99 -4.69
N PRO A 332 13.67 -28.99 -4.73
CA PRO A 332 14.39 -29.36 -5.96
C PRO A 332 13.54 -30.15 -6.96
N TYR A 333 12.32 -30.55 -6.58
CA TYR A 333 11.40 -31.32 -7.43
C TYR A 333 10.15 -30.51 -7.76
N ASP A 334 9.58 -30.81 -8.93
CA ASP A 334 8.37 -30.19 -9.44
C ASP A 334 7.13 -30.96 -8.93
N HIS A 335 6.13 -30.25 -8.40
CA HIS A 335 4.91 -30.85 -7.83
C HIS A 335 3.89 -31.30 -8.89
N LYS A 336 4.32 -31.45 -10.14
CA LYS A 336 3.44 -31.71 -11.29
C LYS A 336 2.94 -33.15 -11.41
N TYR A 337 3.42 -34.06 -10.56
CA TYR A 337 3.04 -35.46 -10.63
C TYR A 337 1.59 -35.65 -10.14
N GLY A 338 0.69 -36.03 -11.04
CA GLY A 338 -0.74 -36.20 -10.75
C GLY A 338 -1.62 -34.97 -11.03
N ALA A 339 -1.06 -33.87 -11.53
CA ALA A 339 -1.83 -32.68 -11.90
C ALA A 339 -2.59 -32.88 -13.23
N SER A 340 -3.81 -32.36 -13.31
CA SER A 340 -4.61 -32.34 -14.53
C SER A 340 -4.07 -31.34 -15.55
N HIS A 341 -4.45 -31.50 -16.82
CA HIS A 341 -4.04 -30.56 -17.89
C HIS A 341 -4.43 -29.11 -17.58
N LEU A 342 -5.64 -28.89 -17.05
CA LEU A 342 -6.13 -27.56 -16.69
C LEU A 342 -5.31 -26.93 -15.56
N GLU A 343 -4.91 -27.72 -14.56
CA GLU A 343 -4.03 -27.25 -13.48
C GLU A 343 -2.65 -26.87 -14.00
N LEU A 344 -2.10 -27.65 -14.94
CA LEU A 344 -0.81 -27.36 -15.57
C LEU A 344 -0.83 -26.07 -16.40
N GLU A 345 -1.92 -25.80 -17.13
CA GLU A 345 -2.09 -24.54 -17.89
C GLU A 345 -2.21 -23.33 -16.96
N ASN A 346 -3.06 -23.43 -15.93
CA ASN A 346 -3.23 -22.36 -14.94
C ASN A 346 -1.90 -22.05 -14.22
N GLU A 347 -1.13 -23.08 -13.85
CA GLU A 347 0.16 -22.90 -13.18
C GLU A 347 1.21 -22.28 -14.12
N LYS A 348 1.16 -22.61 -15.42
CA LYS A 348 2.02 -21.99 -16.43
C LYS A 348 1.75 -20.49 -16.57
N ASP A 349 0.48 -20.09 -16.67
CA ASP A 349 0.09 -18.68 -16.77
C ASP A 349 0.45 -17.90 -15.49
N ARG A 350 0.20 -18.52 -14.32
CA ARG A 350 0.64 -17.99 -13.03
C ARG A 350 2.15 -17.80 -12.97
N SER A 351 2.91 -18.80 -13.40
CA SER A 351 4.37 -18.79 -13.41
C SER A 351 4.94 -17.71 -14.33
N LEU A 352 4.35 -17.53 -15.52
CA LEU A 352 4.72 -16.48 -16.46
C LEU A 352 4.45 -15.09 -15.87
N ARG A 353 3.29 -14.91 -15.24
CA ARG A 353 2.91 -13.68 -14.56
C ARG A 353 3.88 -13.34 -13.44
N MET A 354 4.22 -14.29 -12.57
CA MET A 354 5.18 -14.09 -11.48
C MET A 354 6.61 -13.80 -11.98
N ALA A 355 7.06 -14.51 -13.02
CA ALA A 355 8.36 -14.27 -13.63
C ALA A 355 8.47 -12.84 -14.21
N ASN A 356 7.39 -12.30 -14.78
CA ASN A 356 7.37 -10.92 -15.28
C ASN A 356 7.57 -9.90 -14.16
N LEU A 357 6.89 -10.10 -13.04
CA LEU A 357 6.96 -9.20 -11.88
C LEU A 357 8.35 -9.23 -11.23
N VAL A 358 8.94 -10.42 -11.09
CA VAL A 358 10.27 -10.61 -10.49
C VAL A 358 11.39 -10.12 -11.38
N ASN A 359 11.32 -10.36 -12.69
CA ASN A 359 12.34 -9.87 -13.61
C ASN A 359 12.12 -8.43 -14.04
N PHE A 360 11.03 -7.81 -13.59
CA PHE A 360 10.57 -6.50 -14.04
C PHE A 360 10.58 -6.39 -15.58
N SER A 361 10.11 -7.44 -16.24
CA SER A 361 10.17 -7.53 -17.70
C SER A 361 9.05 -6.69 -18.31
N LEU A 362 9.40 -5.59 -18.98
CA LEU A 362 8.44 -4.68 -19.60
C LEU A 362 7.95 -5.17 -20.98
N ASP A 363 8.71 -6.04 -21.64
CA ASP A 363 8.39 -6.59 -22.97
C ASP A 363 7.67 -7.94 -22.85
N SER A 364 6.35 -7.98 -23.06
CA SER A 364 5.55 -9.22 -23.01
C SER A 364 5.82 -10.20 -24.16
N LYS A 365 6.56 -9.79 -25.21
CA LYS A 365 6.68 -10.50 -26.49
C LYS A 365 7.98 -11.30 -26.68
N ARG A 366 8.88 -11.37 -25.69
CA ARG A 366 10.11 -12.17 -25.84
C ARG A 366 9.81 -13.63 -25.52
N GLU A 367 9.71 -14.45 -26.56
CA GLU A 367 9.51 -15.91 -26.50
C GLU A 367 10.72 -16.67 -25.92
N ASN A 368 11.92 -16.08 -25.95
CA ASN A 368 13.14 -16.62 -25.33
C ASN A 368 13.37 -16.07 -23.91
N ARG A 369 12.48 -16.38 -22.98
CA ARG A 369 12.70 -16.08 -21.56
C ARG A 369 13.33 -17.29 -20.88
N GLU A 370 14.48 -17.09 -20.26
CA GLU A 370 15.08 -18.09 -19.38
C GLU A 370 14.04 -18.54 -18.36
N MET A 371 13.79 -19.84 -18.34
CA MET A 371 12.87 -20.43 -17.39
C MET A 371 13.47 -20.28 -15.99
N VAL A 372 12.74 -19.54 -15.15
CA VAL A 372 13.09 -19.35 -13.74
C VAL A 372 13.09 -20.73 -13.07
N SER A 373 14.23 -21.16 -12.55
CA SER A 373 14.39 -22.49 -11.96
C SER A 373 15.34 -22.44 -10.77
N ARG A 374 15.26 -23.45 -9.89
CA ARG A 374 16.18 -23.55 -8.75
C ARG A 374 17.64 -23.70 -9.20
N ALA A 375 17.90 -24.49 -10.24
CA ALA A 375 19.25 -24.73 -10.74
C ALA A 375 19.86 -23.45 -11.33
N THR A 376 19.11 -22.71 -12.14
CA THR A 376 19.55 -21.44 -12.70
C THR A 376 19.76 -20.39 -11.60
N LEU A 377 18.89 -20.36 -10.59
CA LEU A 377 19.05 -19.49 -9.42
C LEU A 377 20.38 -19.76 -8.69
N LEU A 378 20.66 -21.01 -8.31
CA LEU A 378 21.90 -21.34 -7.57
C LEU A 378 23.16 -21.04 -8.39
N SER A 379 23.13 -21.33 -9.70
CA SER A 379 24.20 -20.95 -10.61
C SER A 379 24.42 -19.42 -10.63
N GLU A 380 23.34 -18.64 -10.69
CA GLU A 380 23.40 -17.18 -10.65
C GLU A 380 23.94 -16.65 -9.30
N LEU A 381 23.58 -17.28 -8.17
CA LEU A 381 24.12 -16.92 -6.85
C LEU A 381 25.63 -17.13 -6.76
N ALA A 382 26.13 -18.23 -7.32
CA ALA A 382 27.56 -18.50 -7.40
C ALA A 382 28.27 -17.48 -8.30
N ALA A 383 27.75 -17.26 -9.52
CA ALA A 383 28.33 -16.35 -10.50
C ALA A 383 28.40 -14.89 -10.00
N LYS A 384 27.40 -14.44 -9.23
CA LYS A 384 27.34 -13.08 -8.68
C LYS A 384 28.08 -12.90 -7.35
N GLY A 385 28.72 -13.96 -6.85
CA GLY A 385 29.43 -13.94 -5.58
C GLY A 385 28.51 -13.64 -4.39
N VAL A 386 27.27 -14.14 -4.40
CA VAL A 386 26.36 -14.02 -3.25
C VAL A 386 26.81 -14.97 -2.13
N ILE A 387 27.20 -16.19 -2.51
CA ILE A 387 27.62 -17.24 -1.58
C ILE A 387 28.81 -16.79 -0.74
N SER A 388 29.79 -16.11 -1.34
CA SER A 388 30.98 -15.61 -0.62
C SER A 388 30.65 -14.53 0.41
N CYS A 389 29.57 -13.77 0.21
CA CYS A 389 29.11 -12.74 1.15
C CYS A 389 28.30 -13.30 2.33
N ALA A 390 27.81 -14.55 2.27
CA ALA A 390 26.98 -15.13 3.33
C ALA A 390 27.79 -15.44 4.62
N SER A 391 27.06 -15.64 5.73
CA SER A 391 27.62 -16.14 6.99
C SER A 391 28.21 -17.55 6.83
N GLN A 392 29.16 -17.90 7.68
CA GLN A 392 29.87 -19.18 7.55
C GLN A 392 28.92 -20.36 7.75
N GLU A 393 28.02 -20.25 8.74
CA GLU A 393 27.01 -21.27 9.03
C GLU A 393 26.10 -21.56 7.84
N VAL A 394 25.75 -20.52 7.07
CA VAL A 394 24.89 -20.64 5.89
C VAL A 394 25.65 -21.18 4.68
N LYS A 395 26.96 -20.88 4.56
CA LYS A 395 27.84 -21.49 3.55
C LYS A 395 28.03 -22.98 3.81
N ASP A 396 28.26 -23.35 5.07
CA ASP A 396 28.43 -24.74 5.49
C ASP A 396 27.14 -25.53 5.21
N LEU A 397 25.98 -24.95 5.50
CA LEU A 397 24.69 -25.55 5.15
C LEU A 397 24.51 -25.74 3.64
N TYR A 398 24.87 -24.73 2.83
CA TYR A 398 24.82 -24.82 1.37
C TYR A 398 25.69 -25.97 0.85
N ASN A 399 26.92 -26.10 1.34
CA ASN A 399 27.84 -27.18 0.96
C ASN A 399 27.29 -28.57 1.34
N LEU A 400 26.78 -28.72 2.57
CA LEU A 400 26.21 -29.97 3.05
C LEU A 400 25.00 -30.42 2.22
N MET A 401 24.13 -29.48 1.85
CA MET A 401 22.88 -29.78 1.14
C MET A 401 23.10 -30.07 -0.36
N GLU A 402 23.95 -29.28 -1.02
CA GLU A 402 24.12 -29.35 -2.48
C GLU A 402 25.30 -30.21 -2.93
N HIS A 403 26.37 -30.31 -2.14
CA HIS A 403 27.65 -30.89 -2.61
C HIS A 403 28.05 -32.16 -1.87
N GLU A 404 27.66 -32.35 -0.61
CA GLU A 404 28.04 -33.54 0.16
C GLU A 404 27.04 -34.70 0.04
N PHE A 405 27.56 -35.92 0.03
CA PHE A 405 26.79 -37.16 0.06
C PHE A 405 27.04 -37.88 1.39
N LEU A 406 26.10 -37.73 2.33
CA LEU A 406 26.21 -38.21 3.72
C LEU A 406 24.89 -38.85 4.17
N PRO A 407 24.48 -40.00 3.60
CA PRO A 407 23.16 -40.57 3.81
C PRO A 407 22.82 -40.88 5.28
N LEU A 408 23.81 -41.12 6.13
CA LEU A 408 23.63 -41.45 7.55
C LEU A 408 23.83 -40.24 8.48
N ASP A 409 24.70 -39.30 8.11
CA ASP A 409 25.16 -38.21 8.98
C ASP A 409 24.61 -36.83 8.61
N LEU A 410 23.94 -36.68 7.46
CA LEU A 410 23.48 -35.37 6.98
C LEU A 410 22.57 -34.67 7.99
N ALA A 411 21.61 -35.40 8.58
CA ALA A 411 20.69 -34.83 9.57
C ALA A 411 21.40 -34.34 10.84
N SER A 412 22.33 -35.13 11.37
CA SER A 412 23.07 -34.80 12.60
C SER A 412 24.01 -33.60 12.40
N LYS A 413 24.55 -33.42 11.20
CA LYS A 413 25.37 -32.25 10.83
C LYS A 413 24.56 -30.99 10.55
N VAL A 414 23.39 -31.11 9.93
CA VAL A 414 22.55 -29.94 9.56
C VAL A 414 21.81 -29.35 10.77
N GLN A 415 21.29 -30.18 11.67
CA GLN A 415 20.51 -29.72 12.82
C GLN A 415 21.22 -28.65 13.70
N PRO A 416 22.50 -28.79 14.10
CA PRO A 416 23.18 -27.74 14.86
C PRO A 416 23.35 -26.45 14.06
N LEU A 417 23.55 -26.51 12.74
CA LEU A 417 23.64 -25.32 11.89
C LEU A 417 22.29 -24.58 11.83
N LEU A 418 21.18 -25.30 11.67
CA LEU A 418 19.84 -24.69 11.69
C LEU A 418 19.56 -23.98 13.01
N SER A 419 19.94 -24.60 14.14
CA SER A 419 19.79 -23.99 15.46
C SER A 419 20.58 -22.67 15.58
N LYS A 420 21.83 -22.64 15.09
CA LYS A 420 22.65 -21.42 15.04
C LYS A 420 22.03 -20.36 14.12
N ILE A 421 21.64 -20.73 12.90
CA ILE A 421 21.08 -19.81 11.90
C ILE A 421 19.83 -19.10 12.41
N SER A 422 18.99 -19.80 13.20
CA SER A 422 17.79 -19.21 13.80
C SER A 422 18.07 -17.99 14.68
N THR A 423 19.29 -17.90 15.24
CA THR A 423 19.73 -16.82 16.15
C THR A 423 20.50 -15.68 15.48
N ILE A 424 20.94 -15.86 14.22
CA ILE A 424 21.77 -14.88 13.48
C ILE A 424 20.94 -13.70 12.95
N GLY A 425 19.61 -13.84 12.85
CA GLY A 425 18.71 -12.78 12.39
C GLY A 425 18.82 -11.48 13.21
N GLY A 426 18.28 -10.39 12.67
CA GLY A 426 18.28 -9.12 13.38
C GLY A 426 17.81 -7.93 12.57
N LYS A 427 17.78 -6.78 13.25
CA LYS A 427 17.52 -5.47 12.64
C LYS A 427 18.71 -5.06 11.77
N LEU A 428 18.42 -4.57 10.57
CA LEU A 428 19.43 -3.97 9.70
C LEU A 428 19.63 -2.51 10.04
N SER A 429 20.72 -1.92 9.54
CA SER A 429 20.93 -0.48 9.65
C SER A 429 19.81 0.30 8.94
N ALA A 430 19.64 1.58 9.31
CA ALA A 430 18.68 2.47 8.67
C ALA A 430 18.92 2.67 7.16
N ALA A 431 20.10 2.27 6.65
CA ALA A 431 20.40 2.29 5.22
C ALA A 431 19.72 1.14 4.45
N SER A 432 19.28 0.07 5.11
CA SER A 432 18.58 -1.05 4.47
C SER A 432 17.09 -0.73 4.27
N SER A 433 16.52 -1.19 3.15
CA SER A 433 15.08 -1.11 2.90
C SER A 433 14.27 -2.20 3.60
N VAL A 434 14.93 -3.21 4.16
CA VAL A 434 14.32 -4.24 4.99
C VAL A 434 14.67 -3.93 6.44
N PRO A 435 13.68 -3.70 7.32
CA PRO A 435 13.94 -3.27 8.69
C PRO A 435 14.48 -4.40 9.57
N GLU A 436 14.03 -5.64 9.34
CA GLU A 436 14.39 -6.81 10.13
C GLU A 436 14.44 -8.05 9.24
N ILE A 437 15.49 -8.86 9.41
CA ILE A 437 15.61 -10.16 8.76
C ILE A 437 15.52 -11.25 9.83
N ARG A 438 14.52 -12.12 9.70
CA ARG A 438 14.33 -13.29 10.57
C ARG A 438 14.69 -14.56 9.81
N LEU A 439 15.93 -15.01 9.96
CA LEU A 439 16.40 -16.22 9.29
C LEU A 439 15.69 -17.50 9.80
N SER A 440 15.14 -17.45 11.02
CA SER A 440 14.32 -18.53 11.58
C SER A 440 13.10 -18.90 10.72
N GLN A 441 12.62 -18.00 9.85
CA GLN A 441 11.49 -18.29 8.96
C GLN A 441 11.79 -19.46 8.00
N TYR A 442 13.06 -19.69 7.65
CA TYR A 442 13.45 -20.76 6.74
C TYR A 442 13.63 -22.12 7.44
N GLN A 443 13.64 -22.16 8.77
CA GLN A 443 14.00 -23.35 9.53
C GLN A 443 13.10 -24.55 9.18
N THR A 444 11.78 -24.38 9.25
CA THR A 444 10.83 -25.47 8.97
C THR A 444 10.94 -25.97 7.52
N ALA A 445 11.16 -25.07 6.55
CA ALA A 445 11.33 -25.46 5.15
C ALA A 445 12.62 -26.25 4.95
N LEU A 446 13.72 -25.82 5.58
CA LEU A 446 15.01 -26.48 5.52
C LEU A 446 15.01 -27.83 6.22
N GLU A 447 14.36 -27.97 7.38
CA GLU A 447 14.20 -29.26 8.08
C GLU A 447 13.50 -30.29 7.18
N LYS A 448 12.40 -29.91 6.53
CA LYS A 448 11.70 -30.76 5.56
C LYS A 448 12.60 -31.16 4.39
N LEU A 449 13.36 -30.22 3.84
CA LEU A 449 14.26 -30.48 2.72
C LEU A 449 15.45 -31.35 3.12
N THR A 450 15.99 -31.19 4.31
CA THR A 450 17.04 -32.07 4.85
C THR A 450 16.51 -33.49 4.97
N ALA A 451 15.31 -33.69 5.51
CA ALA A 451 14.69 -35.02 5.57
C ALA A 451 14.51 -35.64 4.17
N LEU A 452 14.00 -34.86 3.20
CA LEU A 452 13.87 -35.32 1.81
C LEU A 452 15.22 -35.68 1.18
N ARG A 453 16.26 -34.87 1.43
CA ARG A 453 17.62 -35.11 0.92
C ARG A 453 18.23 -36.37 1.53
N VAL A 454 18.05 -36.60 2.83
CA VAL A 454 18.47 -37.84 3.51
C VAL A 454 17.80 -39.04 2.84
N LEU A 455 16.49 -39.00 2.63
CA LEU A 455 15.75 -40.08 1.96
C LEU A 455 16.28 -40.33 0.54
N GLN A 456 16.52 -39.26 -0.23
CA GLN A 456 17.08 -39.38 -1.58
C GLN A 456 18.47 -40.02 -1.58
N GLN A 457 19.36 -39.55 -0.71
CA GLN A 457 20.71 -40.11 -0.60
C GLN A 457 20.67 -41.56 -0.14
N HIS A 458 19.77 -41.90 0.79
CA HIS A 458 19.60 -43.26 1.27
C HIS A 458 19.09 -44.19 0.17
N LEU A 459 18.11 -43.77 -0.63
CA LEU A 459 17.61 -44.54 -1.78
C LEU A 459 18.72 -44.82 -2.81
N ILE A 460 19.58 -43.83 -3.09
CA ILE A 460 20.74 -44.00 -3.98
C ILE A 460 21.76 -44.96 -3.35
N PHE A 461 22.02 -44.83 -2.05
CA PHE A 461 22.95 -45.67 -1.30
C PHE A 461 22.48 -47.13 -1.18
N SER A 462 21.17 -47.36 -1.07
CA SER A 462 20.56 -48.69 -0.94
C SER A 462 20.20 -49.34 -2.28
N SER A 463 20.37 -48.63 -3.40
CA SER A 463 20.13 -49.20 -4.73
C SER A 463 21.28 -50.17 -5.08
N PRO A 464 20.96 -51.44 -5.43
CA PRO A 464 21.96 -52.50 -5.62
C PRO A 464 22.90 -52.28 -6.80
#